data_AF-A0A7S4D2Q7-F1
#
_entry.id   AF-A0A7S4D2Q7-F1
#
_cell.length_a   1.000
_cell.length_b   1.000
_cell.length_c   1.000
_cell.angle_alpha   90.00
_cell.angle_beta   90.00
_cell.angle_gamma   90.00
#
_symmetry.space_group_name_H-M   'P 1'
#
loop_
_entity.id
_entity.type
_entity.pdbx_description
1 polymer ?
#
loop_
_entity_poly.entity_id
_entity_poly.type
_entity_poly.pdbx_seq_one_letter_code
_entity_poly.pdbx_strand_id
1 'polypeptide(L)'
;KKSSGGKIRSVNAKTAEAAWPAMLQQCPKMTEKAARAILQQYPTMASLYRAYEDPSRTEKEKKELVKGVQVREIVGGAGVVPTRNLGPALSARLHALLTATDPD
;
A
#
# COMPACT_ATOMS: atom_id res chain seq x y z
N LYS A 1 -32.10 2.96 -4.15
CA LYS A 1 -31.33 2.13 -5.10
C LYS A 1 -30.13 2.95 -5.59
N LYS A 2 -28.99 2.96 -4.88
CA LYS A 2 -27.77 3.64 -5.37
C LYS A 2 -26.78 2.57 -5.80
N SER A 3 -26.64 2.47 -7.13
CA SER A 3 -25.79 1.53 -7.84
C SER A 3 -24.33 1.90 -7.60
N SER A 4 -23.64 1.10 -6.79
CA SER A 4 -22.19 1.18 -6.61
C SER A 4 -21.54 0.58 -7.85
N GLY A 5 -21.25 1.43 -8.85
CA GLY A 5 -20.52 1.05 -10.03
C GLY A 5 -19.11 0.58 -9.66
N GLY A 6 -18.94 -0.73 -9.55
CA GLY A 6 -17.63 -1.40 -9.51
C GLY A 6 -16.93 -1.15 -10.85
N LYS A 7 -16.23 -0.03 -10.94
CA LYS A 7 -15.40 0.31 -12.10
C LYS A 7 -14.19 -0.60 -12.03
N ILE A 8 -14.28 -1.77 -12.68
CA ILE A 8 -13.13 -2.63 -12.94
C ILE A 8 -12.14 -1.78 -13.75
N ARG A 9 -11.14 -1.21 -13.07
CA ARG A 9 -10.09 -0.42 -13.70
C ARG A 9 -9.28 -1.39 -14.56
N SER A 10 -9.39 -1.23 -15.87
CA SER A 10 -8.56 -1.91 -16.86
C SER A 10 -7.09 -1.82 -16.44
N VAL A 11 -6.50 -2.97 -16.07
CA VAL A 11 -5.06 -3.07 -15.79
C VAL A 11 -4.33 -3.05 -17.12
N ASN A 12 -4.04 -1.83 -17.61
CA ASN A 12 -3.17 -1.67 -18.76
C ASN A 12 -1.76 -2.14 -18.36
N ALA A 13 -1.45 -3.38 -18.72
CA ALA A 13 -0.22 -4.11 -18.36
C ALA A 13 1.01 -3.60 -19.12
N LYS A 14 1.40 -2.33 -18.93
CA LYS A 14 2.64 -1.80 -19.55
C LYS A 14 3.85 -1.72 -18.63
N THR A 15 3.72 -1.89 -17.32
CA THR A 15 4.85 -2.12 -16.40
C THR A 15 4.32 -2.61 -15.04
N ALA A 16 5.01 -3.57 -14.41
CA ALA A 16 4.69 -4.06 -13.05
C ALA A 16 4.59 -2.90 -12.03
N GLU A 17 5.32 -1.81 -12.30
CA GLU A 17 5.33 -0.56 -11.53
C GLU A 17 3.98 0.16 -11.48
N ALA A 18 3.13 0.00 -12.50
CA ALA A 18 1.79 0.62 -12.53
C ALA A 18 0.71 -0.30 -11.92
N ALA A 19 0.90 -1.62 -12.01
CA ALA A 19 -0.05 -2.60 -11.47
C ALA A 19 -0.01 -2.65 -9.93
N TRP A 20 1.18 -2.61 -9.35
CA TRP A 20 1.36 -2.65 -7.90
C TRP A 20 0.63 -1.54 -7.12
N PRO A 21 0.76 -0.24 -7.46
CA PRO A 21 0.06 0.82 -6.73
C PRO A 21 -1.45 0.75 -6.97
N ALA A 22 -1.91 0.29 -8.13
CA ALA A 22 -3.32 0.05 -8.39
C ALA A 22 -3.89 -1.08 -7.50
N MET A 23 -3.08 -2.12 -7.24
CA MET A 23 -3.43 -3.19 -6.30
C MET A 23 -3.53 -2.66 -4.87
N LEU A 24 -2.56 -1.85 -4.42
CA LEU A 24 -2.59 -1.21 -3.11
C LEU A 24 -3.83 -0.33 -2.92
N GLN A 25 -4.24 0.40 -3.97
CA GLN A 25 -5.45 1.23 -3.96
C GLN A 25 -6.75 0.42 -3.76
N GLN A 26 -6.75 -0.90 -3.99
CA GLN A 26 -7.91 -1.74 -3.66
C GLN A 26 -8.11 -1.90 -2.15
N CYS A 27 -7.07 -1.64 -1.35
CA CYS A 27 -7.18 -1.63 0.10
C CYS A 27 -8.06 -0.43 0.55
N PRO A 28 -9.12 -0.66 1.34
CA PRO A 28 -10.02 0.40 1.75
C PRO A 28 -9.29 1.47 2.59
N LYS A 29 -9.49 2.74 2.21
CA LYS A 29 -8.81 3.94 2.74
C LYS A 29 -7.36 4.14 2.26
N MET A 30 -6.87 3.34 1.33
CA MET A 30 -5.60 3.59 0.65
C MET A 30 -5.77 4.70 -0.39
N THR A 31 -5.01 5.77 -0.28
CA THR A 31 -4.96 6.83 -1.30
C THR A 31 -3.88 6.55 -2.33
N GLU A 32 -3.93 7.20 -3.50
CA GLU A 32 -2.87 7.08 -4.51
C GLU A 32 -1.50 7.50 -3.98
N LYS A 33 -1.46 8.57 -3.19
CA LYS A 33 -0.21 9.08 -2.62
C LYS A 33 0.38 8.08 -1.61
N ALA A 34 -0.47 7.43 -0.82
CA ALA A 34 -0.10 6.32 0.06
C ALA A 34 0.48 5.13 -0.71
N ALA A 35 -0.20 4.68 -1.76
CA ALA A 35 0.27 3.58 -2.61
C ALA A 35 1.63 3.91 -3.27
N ARG A 36 1.81 5.13 -3.76
CA ARG A 36 3.09 5.59 -4.32
C ARG A 36 4.20 5.64 -3.26
N ALA A 37 3.90 6.05 -2.04
CA ALA A 37 4.89 6.06 -0.96
C ALA A 37 5.37 4.65 -0.60
N ILE A 38 4.45 3.66 -0.60
CA ILE A 38 4.81 2.24 -0.45
C ILE A 38 5.69 1.81 -1.62
N LEU A 39 5.32 2.16 -2.86
CA LEU A 39 6.11 1.81 -4.05
C LEU A 39 7.54 2.35 -4.00
N GLN A 40 7.76 3.54 -3.45
CA GLN A 40 9.11 4.10 -3.28
C GLN A 40 9.98 3.30 -2.30
N GLN A 41 9.37 2.65 -1.31
CA GLN A 41 10.08 1.81 -0.33
C GLN A 41 10.16 0.34 -0.75
N TYR A 42 9.09 -0.14 -1.38
CA TYR A 42 8.85 -1.50 -1.83
C TYR A 42 8.33 -1.45 -3.28
N PRO A 43 9.24 -1.39 -4.27
CA PRO A 43 8.87 -1.19 -5.68
C PRO A 43 8.03 -2.32 -6.25
N THR A 44 8.09 -3.50 -5.63
CA THR A 44 7.33 -4.68 -6.03
C THR A 44 6.64 -5.32 -4.84
N MET A 45 5.54 -6.03 -5.14
CA MET A 45 4.83 -6.87 -4.16
C MET A 45 5.77 -7.86 -3.48
N ALA A 46 6.65 -8.53 -4.24
CA ALA A 46 7.61 -9.49 -3.72
C ALA A 46 8.57 -8.88 -2.68
N SER A 47 9.01 -7.63 -2.88
CA SER A 47 9.86 -6.93 -1.91
C SER A 47 9.14 -6.73 -0.57
N LEU A 48 7.85 -6.37 -0.62
CA LEU A 48 7.04 -6.24 0.59
C LEU A 48 6.77 -7.59 1.26
N TYR A 49 6.43 -8.64 0.48
CA TYR A 49 6.23 -9.99 1.00
C TYR A 49 7.46 -10.53 1.70
N ARG A 50 8.64 -10.37 1.10
CA ARG A 50 9.90 -10.83 1.69
C ARG A 50 10.17 -10.17 3.04
N ALA A 51 9.73 -8.92 3.22
CA ALA A 51 9.79 -8.23 4.50
C ALA A 51 8.76 -8.74 5.52
N TYR A 52 7.61 -9.25 5.06
CA TYR A 52 6.64 -9.96 5.92
C TYR A 52 7.05 -11.40 6.23
N GLU A 53 7.75 -12.08 5.34
CA GLU A 53 8.26 -13.44 5.57
C GLU A 53 9.49 -13.49 6.46
N ASP A 54 10.08 -12.33 6.77
CA ASP A 54 11.24 -12.22 7.65
C ASP A 54 10.96 -12.92 9.02
N PRO A 55 11.70 -13.99 9.35
CA PRO A 55 11.47 -14.76 10.57
C PRO A 55 12.01 -14.06 11.82
N SER A 56 12.82 -13.02 11.68
CA SER A 56 13.34 -12.22 12.79
C SER A 56 12.33 -11.19 13.30
N ARG A 57 11.24 -10.95 12.56
CA ARG A 57 10.18 -9.99 12.93
C ARG A 57 9.00 -10.67 13.59
N THR A 58 8.45 -10.04 14.62
CA THR A 58 7.18 -10.49 15.21
C THR A 58 6.00 -10.16 14.30
N GLU A 59 4.87 -10.87 14.45
CA GLU A 59 3.62 -10.55 13.74
C GLU A 59 3.20 -9.08 13.91
N LYS A 60 3.43 -8.51 15.10
CA LYS A 60 3.13 -7.10 15.36
C LYS A 60 4.00 -6.19 14.50
N GLU A 61 5.30 -6.44 14.44
CA GLU A 61 6.22 -5.66 13.59
C GLU A 61 5.91 -5.82 12.10
N LYS A 62 5.49 -7.01 11.67
CA LYS A 62 5.01 -7.25 10.30
C LYS A 62 3.75 -6.42 10.02
N LYS A 63 2.76 -6.42 10.92
CA LYS A 63 1.56 -5.57 10.79
C LYS A 63 1.88 -4.08 10.79
N GLU A 64 2.97 -3.68 11.43
CA GLU A 64 3.42 -2.29 11.56
C GLU A 64 4.52 -1.88 10.56
N LEU A 65 4.91 -2.78 9.66
CA LEU A 65 6.07 -2.65 8.78
C LEU A 65 5.99 -1.45 7.84
N VAL A 66 4.77 -1.11 7.40
CA VAL A 66 4.53 0.06 6.54
C VAL A 66 3.91 1.23 7.31
N LYS A 67 3.66 1.13 8.63
CA LYS A 67 3.03 2.23 9.40
C LYS A 67 3.85 3.53 9.30
N GLY A 68 5.17 3.39 9.25
CA GLY A 68 6.14 4.47 9.23
C GLY A 68 6.34 5.12 7.87
N VAL A 69 5.85 4.51 6.78
CA VAL A 69 6.00 5.05 5.42
C VAL A 69 5.33 6.42 5.34
N GLN A 70 6.14 7.45 5.09
CA GLN A 70 5.67 8.82 4.93
C GLN A 70 5.20 9.07 3.51
N VAL A 71 3.97 9.55 3.41
CA VAL A 71 3.43 10.08 2.17
C VAL A 71 4.10 11.42 1.91
N ARG A 72 4.83 11.47 0.81
CA ARG A 72 5.51 12.66 0.32
C ARG A 72 4.68 13.30 -0.78
N GLU A 73 4.46 14.60 -0.67
CA GLU A 73 3.67 15.39 -1.62
C GLU A 73 4.49 16.56 -2.13
N ILE A 74 4.44 16.79 -3.43
CA ILE A 74 5.05 17.98 -4.03
C ILE A 74 4.06 19.11 -3.82
N VAL A 75 4.38 20.04 -2.94
CA VAL A 75 3.61 21.27 -2.77
C VAL A 75 4.27 22.34 -3.64
N GLY A 76 3.48 22.92 -4.55
CA GLY A 76 3.95 23.84 -5.58
C GLY A 76 4.85 24.93 -5.02
N GLY A 77 6.14 24.90 -5.38
CA GLY A 77 7.15 25.88 -5.00
C GLY A 77 7.99 25.55 -3.76
N ALA A 78 7.59 24.60 -2.90
CA ALA A 78 8.28 24.28 -1.64
C ALA A 78 9.04 22.94 -1.65
N GLY A 79 8.98 22.18 -2.73
CA GLY A 79 9.60 20.87 -2.84
C GLY A 79 8.73 19.73 -2.31
N VAL A 80 9.36 18.58 -2.04
CA VAL A 80 8.69 17.37 -1.56
C VAL A 80 8.53 17.44 -0.04
N VAL A 81 7.32 17.67 0.46
CA VAL A 81 7.03 17.73 1.90
C VAL A 81 6.37 16.44 2.39
N PRO A 82 6.75 15.92 3.57
CA PRO A 82 6.05 14.81 4.20
C PRO A 82 4.70 15.29 4.75
N THR A 83 3.60 14.66 4.36
CA THR A 83 2.25 15.09 4.76
C THR A 83 1.67 14.22 5.86
N ARG A 84 1.72 12.89 5.69
CA ARG A 84 1.09 11.95 6.60
C ARG A 84 1.74 10.57 6.52
N ASN A 85 1.87 9.90 7.65
CA ASN A 85 2.23 8.49 7.69
C ASN A 85 1.00 7.64 7.34
N LEU A 86 1.23 6.44 6.80
CA LEU A 86 0.16 5.46 6.57
C LEU A 86 -0.58 5.10 7.87
N GLY A 87 0.16 5.07 8.98
CA GLY A 87 -0.37 4.77 10.29
C GLY A 87 -0.66 3.27 10.50
N PRO A 88 -0.89 2.86 11.76
CA PRO A 88 -0.98 1.45 12.12
C PRO A 88 -2.21 0.76 11.51
N ALA A 89 -3.34 1.46 11.40
CA ALA A 89 -4.59 0.88 10.89
C ALA A 89 -4.51 0.49 9.41
N LEU A 90 -3.87 1.32 8.59
CA LEU A 90 -3.72 1.05 7.16
C LEU A 90 -2.64 -0.02 6.93
N SER A 91 -1.56 0.01 7.72
CA SER A 91 -0.52 -1.02 7.72
C SER A 91 -1.06 -2.41 8.07
N ALA A 92 -1.88 -2.51 9.13
CA ALA A 92 -2.49 -3.77 9.54
C ALA A 92 -3.45 -4.33 8.47
N ARG A 93 -4.20 -3.46 7.79
CA ARG A 93 -5.09 -3.86 6.68
C ARG A 93 -4.31 -4.37 5.48
N LEU A 94 -3.22 -3.71 5.13
CA LEU A 94 -2.39 -4.16 4.00
C LEU A 94 -1.74 -5.50 4.31
N HIS A 95 -1.23 -5.68 5.53
CA HIS A 95 -0.72 -6.97 6.00
C HIS A 95 -1.82 -8.03 5.90
N ALA A 96 -3.00 -7.79 6.47
CA ALA A 96 -4.12 -8.72 6.36
C ALA A 96 -4.48 -9.03 4.90
N LEU A 97 -4.53 -8.06 3.99
CA LEU A 97 -4.87 -8.31 2.59
C LEU A 97 -3.84 -9.19 1.86
N LEU A 98 -2.57 -9.16 2.28
CA LEU A 98 -1.48 -9.92 1.68
C LEU A 98 -1.18 -11.23 2.42
N THR A 99 -1.46 -11.32 3.71
CA THR A 99 -1.15 -12.49 4.54
C THR A 99 -2.40 -13.23 5.03
N ALA A 100 -3.61 -12.70 4.84
CA ALA A 100 -4.82 -13.43 5.19
C ALA A 100 -4.97 -14.58 4.21
N THR A 101 -4.56 -15.75 4.67
CA THR A 101 -4.83 -17.05 4.06
C THR A 101 -6.25 -17.52 4.40
N ASP A 102 -7.17 -16.62 4.75
CA ASP A 102 -8.48 -16.97 5.30
C ASP A 102 -9.61 -16.30 4.50
N PRO A 103 -10.26 -17.05 3.58
CA PRO A 103 -11.55 -16.69 3.01
C PRO A 103 -12.67 -17.25 3.91
N ASP A 104 -13.04 -16.51 4.95
CA ASP A 104 -14.32 -16.69 5.68
C ASP A 104 -15.23 -15.47 5.44
#